data_AF-A0A9X7MW13-F1
#
_entry.id   AF-A0A9X7MW13-F1
#
_cell.length_a   1.000
_cell.length_b   1.000
_cell.length_c   1.000
_cell.angle_alpha   90.00
_cell.angle_beta   90.00
_cell.angle_gamma   90.00
#
_symmetry.space_group_name_H-M   'P 1'
#
loop_
_entity.id
_entity.type
_entity.pdbx_description
1 polymer ?
#
loop_
_entity_poly.entity_id
_entity_poly.type
_entity_poly.pdbx_seq_one_letter_code
_entity_poly.pdbx_strand_id
1 'polypeptide(L)'
;MNKLTAMLLLMTLASSAQASDFCTGIGLFARAGALYRNEGKTEQQAIAAIHEGSAKLDADTQVIVRYFVRFGYHGNQTPDQASANAEQKCRQYEASSERRNAMN
;
A
#
# COMPACT_ATOMS: atom_id res chain seq x y z
N MET A 1 -29.80 5.12 -29.36
CA MET A 1 -29.53 5.71 -28.03
C MET A 1 -29.29 4.68 -26.91
N ASN A 2 -28.95 3.41 -27.21
CA ASN A 2 -28.81 2.35 -26.18
C ASN A 2 -27.36 1.89 -25.90
N LYS A 3 -26.34 2.49 -26.53
CA LYS A 3 -24.92 2.12 -26.31
C LYS A 3 -24.20 3.01 -25.28
N LEU A 4 -24.75 4.19 -24.99
CA LEU A 4 -24.18 5.13 -24.01
C LEU A 4 -24.49 4.74 -22.56
N THR A 5 -25.63 4.10 -22.32
CA THR A 5 -26.04 3.64 -20.98
C THR A 5 -25.20 2.46 -20.48
N ALA A 6 -24.62 1.65 -21.37
CA ALA A 6 -23.75 0.53 -20.98
C ALA A 6 -22.39 0.97 -20.42
N MET A 7 -21.84 2.11 -20.87
CA MET A 7 -20.56 2.62 -20.35
C MET A 7 -20.68 3.22 -18.94
N LEU A 8 -21.82 3.80 -18.60
CA LEU A 8 -22.08 4.37 -17.27
C LEU A 8 -22.18 3.29 -16.17
N LEU A 9 -22.68 2.10 -16.50
CA LEU A 9 -22.81 0.98 -15.55
C LEU A 9 -21.48 0.25 -15.26
N LEU A 10 -20.48 0.38 -16.13
CA LEU A 10 -19.14 -0.19 -15.89
C LEU A 10 -18.27 0.70 -14.98
N MET A 11 -18.60 1.99 -14.84
CA MET A 11 -17.88 2.90 -13.94
C MET A 11 -18.23 2.66 -12.45
N THR A 12 -19.42 2.16 -12.15
CA THR A 12 -19.87 1.92 -10.77
C THR A 12 -19.29 0.65 -10.12
N LEU A 13 -18.58 -0.20 -10.88
CA LEU A 13 -17.93 -1.40 -10.36
C LEU A 13 -16.46 -1.19 -10.00
N ALA A 14 -15.90 -0.01 -10.31
CA ALA A 14 -14.63 0.42 -9.75
C ALA A 14 -14.87 1.10 -8.39
N SER A 15 -15.53 0.40 -7.48
CA SER A 15 -15.39 0.70 -6.05
C SER A 15 -13.93 0.41 -5.71
N SER A 16 -13.06 1.39 -5.89
CA SER A 16 -11.72 1.38 -5.32
C SER A 16 -11.92 1.35 -3.81
N ALA A 17 -12.01 0.14 -3.25
CA ALA A 17 -12.02 -0.06 -1.82
C ALA A 17 -10.79 0.68 -1.29
N GLN A 18 -11.06 1.74 -0.52
CA GLN A 18 -10.00 2.50 0.11
C GLN A 18 -9.14 1.50 0.90
N ALA A 19 -7.81 1.59 0.75
CA ALA A 19 -6.94 0.67 1.45
C ALA A 19 -7.22 0.76 2.96
N SER A 20 -7.25 -0.39 3.63
CA SER A 20 -7.21 -0.41 5.10
C SER A 20 -5.98 0.35 5.60
N ASP A 21 -6.01 0.81 6.85
CA ASP A 21 -4.84 1.44 7.47
C ASP A 21 -3.63 0.49 7.46
N PHE A 22 -3.88 -0.81 7.62
CA PHE A 22 -2.85 -1.84 7.50
C PHE A 22 -2.23 -1.88 6.09
N CYS A 23 -3.04 -1.97 5.03
CA CYS A 23 -2.51 -1.98 3.67
C CYS A 23 -1.85 -0.66 3.26
N THR A 24 -2.35 0.46 3.76
CA THR A 24 -1.72 1.77 3.61
C THR A 24 -0.34 1.78 4.28
N GLY A 25 -0.23 1.22 5.49
CA GLY A 25 1.04 1.02 6.19
C GLY A 25 2.02 0.19 5.36
N ILE A 26 1.59 -0.97 4.84
CA ILE A 26 2.40 -1.82 3.96
C ILE A 26 2.92 -1.07 2.73
N GLY A 27 2.10 -0.23 2.09
CA GLY A 27 2.52 0.64 1.00
C GLY A 27 3.62 1.62 1.41
N LEU A 28 3.43 2.31 2.54
CA LEU A 28 4.43 3.24 3.09
C LEU A 28 5.75 2.53 3.42
N PHE A 29 5.71 1.28 3.92
CA PHE A 29 6.93 0.51 4.21
C PHE A 29 7.71 0.19 2.93
N ALA A 30 7.00 -0.25 1.88
CA ALA A 30 7.62 -0.54 0.59
C ALA A 30 8.25 0.72 -0.02
N ARG A 31 7.57 1.88 0.10
CA ARG A 31 8.10 3.18 -0.33
C ARG A 31 9.40 3.53 0.39
N ALA A 32 9.41 3.47 1.72
CA ALA A 32 10.59 3.83 2.49
C ALA A 32 11.75 2.84 2.33
N GLY A 33 11.46 1.54 2.19
CA GLY A 33 12.49 0.56 1.84
C GLY A 33 13.10 0.80 0.45
N ALA A 34 12.29 1.18 -0.54
CA ALA A 34 12.78 1.57 -1.87
C ALA A 34 13.60 2.87 -1.83
N LEU A 35 13.18 3.88 -1.06
CA LEU A 35 13.95 5.12 -0.85
C LEU A 35 15.34 4.82 -0.24
N TYR A 36 15.38 3.94 0.75
CA TYR A 36 16.64 3.55 1.41
C TYR A 36 17.56 2.76 0.46
N ARG A 37 17.04 1.72 -0.21
CA ARG A 37 17.88 0.76 -0.97
C ARG A 37 18.09 1.11 -2.42
N ASN A 38 17.08 1.65 -3.09
CA ASN A 38 17.12 1.90 -4.54
C ASN A 38 17.58 3.32 -4.86
N GLU A 39 17.21 4.30 -4.02
CA GLU A 39 17.64 5.70 -4.18
C GLU A 39 18.82 6.07 -3.27
N GLY A 40 19.32 5.15 -2.44
CA GLY A 40 20.49 5.36 -1.59
C GLY A 40 20.31 6.41 -0.48
N LYS A 41 19.06 6.71 -0.09
CA LYS A 41 18.78 7.65 1.01
C LYS A 41 19.18 7.06 2.35
N THR A 42 19.41 7.90 3.35
CA THR A 42 19.61 7.43 4.73
C THR A 42 18.31 6.90 5.33
N GLU A 43 18.41 6.07 6.37
CA GLU A 43 17.23 5.55 7.10
C GLU A 43 16.33 6.70 7.59
N GLN A 44 16.93 7.77 8.13
CA GLN A 44 16.19 8.96 8.57
C GLN A 44 15.48 9.68 7.42
N GLN A 45 16.13 9.82 6.27
CA GLN A 45 15.52 10.44 5.08
C GLN A 45 14.37 9.59 4.53
N ALA A 46 14.51 8.26 4.53
CA ALA A 46 13.47 7.34 4.11
C ALA A 46 12.24 7.39 5.05
N ILE A 47 12.47 7.40 6.37
CA ILE A 47 11.39 7.52 7.38
C ILE A 47 10.71 8.89 7.28
N ALA A 48 11.48 9.98 7.17
CA ALA A 48 10.94 11.32 7.07
C ALA A 48 10.01 11.47 5.85
N ALA A 49 10.38 10.85 4.72
CA ALA A 49 9.61 10.91 3.48
C ALA A 49 8.24 10.22 3.54
N ILE A 50 7.99 9.37 4.55
CA ILE A 50 6.70 8.72 4.78
C ILE A 50 6.03 9.19 6.07
N HIS A 51 6.62 10.17 6.77
CA HIS A 51 6.20 10.58 8.10
C HIS A 51 4.75 11.05 8.14
N GLU A 52 4.34 11.94 7.22
CA GLU A 52 2.97 12.44 7.13
C GLU A 52 1.93 11.34 6.88
N GLY A 53 2.30 10.32 6.09
CA GLY A 53 1.45 9.14 5.86
C GLY A 53 1.39 8.25 7.10
N SER A 54 2.53 8.03 7.76
CA SER A 54 2.64 7.18 8.94
C SER A 54 1.98 7.77 10.19
N ALA A 55 1.89 9.10 10.30
CA ALA A 55 1.26 9.78 11.43
C ALA A 55 -0.25 9.50 11.57
N LYS A 56 -0.88 9.02 10.49
CA LYS A 56 -2.29 8.62 10.47
C LYS A 56 -2.51 7.16 10.85
N LEU A 57 -1.42 6.39 11.02
CA LEU A 57 -1.45 4.98 11.39
C LEU A 57 -1.34 4.82 12.90
N ASP A 58 -1.83 3.70 13.42
CA ASP A 58 -1.65 3.32 14.81
C ASP A 58 -0.16 3.13 15.18
N ALA A 59 0.14 3.18 16.48
CA ALA A 59 1.51 3.16 16.99
C ALA A 59 2.27 1.86 16.67
N ASP A 60 1.58 0.71 16.65
CA ASP A 60 2.19 -0.58 16.32
C ASP A 60 2.59 -0.60 14.85
N THR A 61 1.71 -0.12 13.96
CA THR A 61 2.00 0.03 12.54
C THR A 61 3.20 0.96 12.31
N GLN A 62 3.36 2.06 13.06
CA GLN A 62 4.54 2.94 12.97
C GLN A 62 5.86 2.26 13.37
N VAL A 63 5.84 1.38 14.37
CA VAL A 63 7.03 0.59 14.77
C VAL A 63 7.41 -0.40 13.68
N ILE A 64 6.41 -1.05 13.07
CA ILE A 64 6.60 -1.98 11.96
C ILE A 64 7.21 -1.25 10.75
N VAL A 65 6.80 -0.01 10.45
CA VAL A 65 7.45 0.83 9.41
C VAL A 65 8.96 0.80 9.55
N ARG A 66 9.45 1.23 10.71
CA ARG A 66 10.87 1.49 10.95
C ARG A 66 11.69 0.22 10.79
N TYR A 67 11.18 -0.90 11.30
CA TYR A 67 11.84 -2.20 11.17
C TYR A 67 11.94 -2.65 9.70
N PHE A 68 10.86 -2.49 8.93
CA PHE A 68 10.79 -2.96 7.55
C PHE A 68 11.53 -2.07 6.54
N VAL A 69 11.77 -0.79 6.83
CA VAL A 69 12.67 0.05 6.00
C VAL A 69 14.05 -0.59 5.86
N ARG A 70 14.57 -1.12 6.97
CA ARG A 70 15.93 -1.64 7.04
C ARG A 70 16.06 -3.05 6.45
N PHE A 71 15.03 -3.87 6.53
CA PHE A 71 15.11 -5.30 6.17
C PHE A 71 14.07 -5.79 5.15
N GLY A 72 13.04 -5.01 4.85
CA GLY A 72 11.77 -5.52 4.30
C GLY A 72 11.56 -5.38 2.80
N TYR A 73 12.09 -4.35 2.15
CA TYR A 73 11.87 -4.15 0.71
C TYR A 73 13.11 -4.52 -0.12
N HIS A 74 13.01 -5.60 -0.89
CA HIS A 74 14.00 -5.98 -1.90
C HIS A 74 13.32 -6.00 -3.27
N GLY A 75 13.60 -5.00 -4.10
CA GLY A 75 13.02 -4.89 -5.43
C GLY A 75 13.71 -3.78 -6.24
N ASN A 76 13.42 -3.72 -7.53
CA ASN A 76 13.98 -2.75 -8.49
C ASN A 76 12.94 -1.68 -8.91
N GLN A 77 11.86 -1.52 -8.15
CA GLN A 77 10.81 -0.56 -8.46
C GLN A 77 11.16 0.83 -7.91
N THR A 78 10.60 1.88 -8.51
CA THR A 78 10.64 3.23 -7.91
C THR A 78 9.85 3.22 -6.59
N PRO A 79 10.10 4.16 -5.65
CA PRO A 79 9.36 4.20 -4.39
C PRO A 79 7.83 4.24 -4.54
N ASP A 80 7.32 4.96 -5.53
CA ASP A 80 5.88 5.03 -5.79
C ASP A 80 5.32 3.71 -6.33
N GLN A 81 6.06 3.04 -7.22
CA GLN A 81 5.70 1.73 -7.73
C GLN A 81 5.74 0.66 -6.62
N ALA A 82 6.73 0.74 -5.74
CA ALA A 82 6.85 -0.13 -4.57
C ALA A 82 5.63 0.03 -3.67
N SER A 83 5.25 1.27 -3.36
CA SER A 83 4.07 1.60 -2.55
C SER A 83 2.79 1.03 -3.15
N ALA A 84 2.50 1.38 -4.41
CA ALA A 84 1.25 1.00 -5.07
C ALA A 84 1.13 -0.53 -5.21
N ASN A 85 2.22 -1.21 -5.54
CA ASN A 85 2.23 -2.67 -5.69
C ASN A 85 2.01 -3.38 -4.34
N ALA A 86 2.70 -2.94 -3.28
CA ALA A 86 2.57 -3.54 -1.96
C ALA A 86 1.16 -3.35 -1.40
N GLU A 87 0.61 -2.13 -1.50
CA GLU A 87 -0.76 -1.81 -1.08
C GLU A 87 -1.79 -2.62 -1.89
N GLN A 88 -1.63 -2.72 -3.21
CA GLN A 88 -2.52 -3.52 -4.07
C GLN A 88 -2.50 -5.02 -3.70
N LYS A 89 -1.32 -5.60 -3.49
CA LYS A 89 -1.19 -7.01 -3.08
C LYS A 89 -1.81 -7.25 -1.72
N CYS A 90 -1.64 -6.33 -0.77
CA CYS A 90 -2.28 -6.39 0.53
C CYS A 90 -3.81 -6.38 0.41
N ARG A 91 -4.39 -5.47 -0.37
CA ARG A 91 -5.84 -5.44 -0.61
C ARG A 91 -6.36 -6.73 -1.23
N GLN A 92 -5.63 -7.31 -2.18
CA GLN A 92 -6.00 -8.61 -2.77
C GLN A 92 -6.01 -9.71 -1.72
N TYR A 93 -5.06 -9.69 -0.78
CA TYR A 93 -5.02 -10.63 0.34
C TYR A 93 -6.20 -10.42 1.30
N GLU A 94 -6.45 -9.19 1.75
CA GLU A 94 -7.61 -8.87 2.61
C GLU A 94 -8.93 -9.32 1.98
N ALA A 95 -9.18 -8.93 0.72
CA ALA A 95 -10.38 -9.35 -0.01
C ALA A 95 -10.50 -10.88 -0.14
N SER A 96 -9.37 -11.58 -0.32
CA SER A 96 -9.35 -13.05 -0.36
C SER A 96 -9.61 -13.69 1.01
N SER A 97 -9.17 -13.03 2.09
CA SER A 97 -9.35 -13.47 3.47
C SER A 97 -10.80 -13.28 3.91
N GLU A 98 -11.39 -12.11 3.61
CA GLU A 98 -12.81 -11.82 3.86
C GLU A 98 -13.71 -12.82 3.15
N ARG A 99 -13.45 -13.11 1.86
CA ARG A 99 -14.20 -14.12 1.10
C ARG A 99 -14.10 -15.50 1.75
N ARG A 100 -12.91 -15.93 2.19
CA ARG A 100 -12.74 -17.22 2.89
C ARG A 100 -13.51 -17.26 4.21
N ASN A 101 -13.44 -16.20 5.00
CA ASN A 101 -14.14 -16.12 6.28
C ASN A 101 -15.67 -16.11 6.12
N ALA A 102 -16.20 -15.53 5.05
CA ALA A 102 -17.64 -15.52 4.76
C ALA A 102 -18.18 -16.86 4.22
N MET A 103 -17.30 -17.75 3.76
CA MET A 103 -17.67 -19.10 3.28
C MET A 103 -17.55 -20.18 4.37
N ASN A 104 -17.00 -19.84 5.54
CA ASN A 104 -16.91 -20.68 6.72
C ASN A 104 -17.96 -20.26 7.75
#